data_AF-A0A258QNK9-F1
#
_entry.id   AF-A0A258QNK9-F1
#
_cell.length_a   1.000
_cell.length_b   1.000
_cell.length_c   1.000
_cell.angle_alpha   90.00
_cell.angle_beta   90.00
_cell.angle_gamma   90.00
#
_symmetry.space_group_name_H-M   'P 1'
#
loop_
_entity.id
_entity.type
_entity.pdbx_description
1 polymer ?
#
loop_
_entity_poly.entity_id
_entity_poly.type
_entity_poly.pdbx_seq_one_letter_code
_entity_poly.pdbx_strand_id
1 'polypeptide(L)'
;MTPVCPPIKPHRRSHWALLMRSLLTQSLLLFMGLALGASAQAATALKFAIPPFLPQAEIEHSFGPLVAKISALTGAPIEIETFPNYLAFWQATRTGSPFDIALDAAPTTDFRVQRQHWHVIAKLSGTVTQSLVTGPNNAVLDPSELINKKIAVQPSPSVS
;
A
#
# COMPACT_ATOMS: atom_id res chain seq x y z
N MET A 1 7.87 93.04 34.98
CA MET A 1 7.18 91.79 34.63
C MET A 1 8.18 90.88 33.93
N THR A 2 8.70 89.88 34.62
CA THR A 2 9.66 88.91 34.09
C THR A 2 8.93 87.64 33.63
N PRO A 3 9.20 87.10 32.43
CA PRO A 3 8.52 85.88 31.98
C PRO A 3 9.13 84.66 32.65
N VAL A 4 8.27 83.81 33.20
CA VAL A 4 8.61 82.52 33.82
C VAL A 4 8.65 81.46 32.71
N CYS A 5 9.76 80.75 32.59
CA CYS A 5 9.96 79.65 31.64
C CYS A 5 9.37 78.34 32.21
N PRO A 6 8.61 77.52 31.44
CA PRO A 6 8.02 76.29 31.96
C PRO A 6 9.00 75.09 31.89
N PRO A 7 8.83 74.06 32.74
CA PRO A 7 9.75 72.93 32.81
C PRO A 7 9.51 71.91 31.68
N ILE A 8 10.60 71.36 31.15
CA ILE A 8 10.62 70.33 30.11
C ILE A 8 10.27 68.96 30.74
N LYS A 9 9.22 68.30 30.25
CA LYS A 9 8.81 66.95 30.69
C LYS A 9 9.72 65.86 30.10
N PRO A 10 10.02 64.78 30.85
CA PRO A 10 10.89 63.71 30.37
C PRO A 10 10.18 62.84 29.33
N HIS A 11 10.92 62.50 28.27
CA HIS A 11 10.47 61.67 27.15
C HIS A 11 10.15 60.24 27.62
N ARG A 12 8.87 59.86 27.47
CA ARG A 12 8.33 58.53 27.79
C ARG A 12 9.02 57.48 26.89
N ARG A 13 9.83 56.59 27.46
CA ARG A 13 10.47 55.47 26.72
C ARG A 13 9.38 54.65 26.02
N SER A 14 9.59 54.35 24.73
CA SER A 14 8.59 53.79 23.83
C SER A 14 8.26 52.34 24.20
N HIS A 15 7.10 52.14 24.83
CA HIS A 15 6.50 50.82 25.10
C HIS A 15 6.37 49.96 23.83
N TRP A 16 6.32 50.59 22.66
CA TRP A 16 6.28 49.97 21.33
C TRP A 16 7.51 49.10 21.00
N ALA A 17 8.70 49.48 21.46
CA ALA A 17 9.93 48.72 21.19
C ALA A 17 9.99 47.40 21.98
N LEU A 18 9.39 47.37 23.17
CA LEU A 18 9.27 46.17 24.00
C LEU A 18 8.19 45.22 23.45
N LEU A 19 7.06 45.77 22.98
CA LEU A 19 6.00 45.01 22.32
C LEU A 19 6.49 44.37 21.01
N MET A 20 7.20 45.13 20.15
CA MET A 20 7.75 44.59 18.89
C MET A 20 8.79 43.49 19.13
N ARG A 21 9.65 43.63 20.16
CA ARG A 21 10.63 42.58 20.53
C ARG A 21 9.94 41.30 21.03
N SER A 22 8.85 41.43 21.79
CA SER A 22 8.04 40.32 22.28
C SER A 22 7.29 39.59 21.15
N LEU A 23 6.79 40.34 20.17
CA LEU A 23 6.12 39.78 18.97
C LEU A 23 7.11 39.05 18.05
N LEU A 24 8.33 39.58 17.89
CA LEU A 24 9.40 38.95 17.12
C LEU A 24 9.91 37.65 17.76
N THR A 25 10.10 37.62 19.08
CA THR A 25 10.51 36.39 19.78
C THR A 25 9.42 35.32 19.78
N GLN A 26 8.15 35.71 19.93
CA GLN A 26 7.02 34.76 19.82
C GLN A 26 6.89 34.18 18.41
N SER A 27 7.07 34.99 17.37
CA SER A 27 7.03 34.53 15.97
C SER A 27 8.19 33.58 15.66
N LEU A 28 9.39 33.85 16.18
CA LEU A 28 10.56 32.99 16.00
C LEU A 28 10.41 31.65 16.73
N LEU A 29 9.85 31.65 17.95
CA LEU A 29 9.54 30.44 18.70
C LEU A 29 8.46 29.59 18.02
N LEU A 30 7.46 30.22 17.40
CA LEU A 30 6.41 29.52 16.66
C LEU A 30 6.95 28.86 15.39
N PHE A 31 7.80 29.55 14.63
CA PHE A 31 8.46 29.00 13.44
C PHE A 31 9.40 27.84 13.75
N MET A 32 10.16 27.95 14.86
CA MET A 32 11.06 26.90 15.31
C MET A 32 10.29 25.67 15.84
N GLY A 33 9.13 25.88 16.48
CA GLY A 33 8.21 24.82 16.88
C GLY A 33 7.60 24.06 15.69
N LEU A 34 7.27 24.75 14.59
CA LEU A 34 6.78 24.09 13.36
C LEU A 34 7.88 23.28 12.64
N ALA A 35 9.13 23.75 12.65
CA ALA A 35 10.25 23.06 12.01
C ALA A 35 10.65 21.76 12.73
N LEU A 36 10.45 21.69 14.05
CA LEU A 36 10.73 20.49 14.86
C LEU A 36 9.60 19.44 14.84
N GLY A 37 8.40 19.82 14.38
CA GLY A 37 7.23 18.95 14.30
C GLY A 37 7.15 18.09 13.04
N ALA A 38 8.01 18.32 12.04
CA ALA A 38 8.17 17.45 10.88
C ALA A 38 9.04 16.24 11.25
N SER A 39 8.64 15.49 12.28
CA SER A 39 9.20 14.17 12.52
C SER A 39 8.86 13.30 11.31
N ALA A 40 9.89 12.61 10.78
CA ALA A 40 9.72 11.63 9.72
C ALA A 40 8.64 10.62 10.16
N GLN A 41 7.44 10.70 9.59
CA GLN A 41 6.50 9.58 9.66
C GLN A 41 7.22 8.39 9.04
N ALA A 42 7.56 7.40 9.85
CA ALA A 42 8.02 6.12 9.34
C ALA A 42 6.93 5.61 8.38
N ALA A 43 7.27 5.46 7.10
CA ALA A 43 6.34 4.95 6.12
C ALA A 43 5.89 3.56 6.57
N THR A 44 4.57 3.38 6.70
CA THR A 44 3.98 2.06 6.98
C THR A 44 4.36 1.13 5.84
N ALA A 45 4.79 -0.09 6.17
CA ALA A 45 5.16 -1.08 5.16
C ALA A 45 3.99 -1.38 4.22
N LEU A 46 4.26 -1.34 2.92
CA LEU A 46 3.30 -1.76 1.91
C LEU A 46 3.16 -3.27 1.97
N LYS A 47 1.93 -3.76 1.92
CA LYS A 47 1.63 -5.18 1.96
C LYS A 47 1.55 -5.73 0.54
N PHE A 48 2.43 -6.68 0.24
CA PHE A 48 2.45 -7.41 -1.02
C PHE A 48 1.79 -8.78 -0.84
N ALA A 49 0.53 -8.90 -1.23
CA ALA A 49 -0.22 -10.14 -1.19
C ALA A 49 0.18 -11.12 -2.30
N ILE A 50 0.43 -12.37 -1.91
CA ILE A 50 0.71 -13.48 -2.82
C ILE A 50 -0.30 -14.62 -2.53
N PRO A 51 -0.99 -15.15 -3.55
CA PRO A 51 -1.94 -16.24 -3.38
C PRO A 51 -1.24 -17.52 -2.91
N PRO A 52 -1.91 -18.38 -2.13
CA PRO A 52 -1.29 -19.54 -1.51
C PRO A 52 -1.24 -20.75 -2.45
N PHE A 53 -0.53 -20.61 -3.58
CA PHE A 53 -0.25 -21.72 -4.51
C PHE A 53 0.94 -22.60 -4.07
N LEU A 54 1.69 -22.16 -3.06
CA LEU A 54 2.76 -22.91 -2.40
C LEU A 54 2.63 -22.76 -0.86
N PRO A 55 3.28 -23.63 -0.07
CA PRO A 55 3.41 -23.43 1.38
C PRO A 55 4.05 -22.07 1.70
N GLN A 56 3.62 -21.45 2.81
CA GLN A 56 4.05 -20.10 3.21
C GLN A 56 5.57 -19.91 3.18
N ALA A 57 6.33 -20.83 3.78
CA ALA A 57 7.79 -20.73 3.83
C ALA A 57 8.43 -20.72 2.43
N GLU A 58 7.83 -21.43 1.47
CA GLU A 58 8.32 -21.49 0.10
C GLU A 58 7.98 -20.21 -0.68
N ILE A 59 6.82 -19.60 -0.40
CA ILE A 59 6.46 -18.27 -0.92
C ILE A 59 7.45 -17.23 -0.40
N GLU A 60 7.68 -17.18 0.91
CA GLU A 60 8.60 -16.22 1.52
C GLU A 60 10.02 -16.37 0.98
N HIS A 61 10.50 -17.61 0.85
CA HIS A 61 11.81 -17.91 0.26
C HIS A 61 11.90 -17.49 -1.21
N SER A 62 10.90 -17.82 -2.03
CA SER A 62 10.94 -17.60 -3.49
C SER A 62 10.71 -16.14 -3.89
N PHE A 63 9.84 -15.45 -3.17
CA PHE A 63 9.43 -14.07 -3.48
C PHE A 63 10.11 -13.02 -2.61
N GLY A 64 10.75 -13.41 -1.50
CA GLY A 64 11.54 -12.54 -0.64
C GLY A 64 12.57 -11.69 -1.40
N PRO A 65 13.40 -12.28 -2.29
CA PRO A 65 14.36 -11.51 -3.09
C PRO A 65 13.71 -10.47 -4.01
N LEU A 66 12.54 -10.77 -4.58
CA LEU A 66 11.79 -9.83 -5.42
C LEU A 66 11.30 -8.64 -4.58
N VAL A 67 10.66 -8.92 -3.44
CA VAL A 67 10.13 -7.88 -2.55
C VAL A 67 11.25 -7.00 -2.00
N ALA A 68 12.37 -7.59 -1.57
CA ALA A 68 13.54 -6.85 -1.13
C ALA A 68 14.09 -5.94 -2.24
N LYS A 69 14.11 -6.43 -3.48
CA LYS A 69 14.57 -5.63 -4.63
C LYS A 69 13.63 -4.46 -4.92
N ILE A 70 12.32 -4.67 -4.91
CA ILE A 70 11.34 -3.60 -5.14
C ILE A 70 11.43 -2.55 -4.03
N SER A 71 11.47 -2.99 -2.76
CA SER A 71 11.65 -2.13 -1.60
C SER A 71 12.90 -1.25 -1.72
N ALA A 72 14.04 -1.83 -2.11
CA ALA A 72 15.28 -1.09 -2.33
C ALA A 72 15.20 -0.07 -3.48
N LEU A 73 14.42 -0.37 -4.53
CA LEU A 73 14.25 0.52 -5.68
C LEU A 73 13.27 1.67 -5.42
N THR A 74 12.25 1.45 -4.59
CA THR A 74 11.22 2.45 -4.28
C THR A 74 11.54 3.28 -3.04
N GLY A 75 12.42 2.77 -2.16
CA GLY A 75 12.69 3.35 -0.84
C GLY A 75 11.54 3.19 0.16
N ALA A 76 10.50 2.43 -0.20
CA ALA A 76 9.38 2.13 0.68
C ALA A 76 9.54 0.72 1.27
N PRO A 77 9.32 0.53 2.59
CA PRO A 77 9.29 -0.82 3.17
C PRO A 77 8.15 -1.62 2.56
N ILE A 78 8.40 -2.89 2.21
CA ILE A 78 7.41 -3.81 1.63
C ILE A 78 7.53 -5.15 2.35
N GLU A 79 6.38 -5.70 2.76
CA GLU A 79 6.27 -6.98 3.44
C GLU A 79 5.40 -7.95 2.63
N ILE A 80 5.76 -9.23 2.62
CA ILE A 80 4.95 -10.27 1.98
C ILE A 80 3.77 -10.60 2.90
N GLU A 81 2.55 -10.49 2.39
CA GLU A 81 1.33 -10.96 3.03
C GLU A 81 0.97 -12.34 2.45
N THR A 82 0.95 -13.36 3.31
CA THR A 82 0.63 -14.75 2.95
C THR A 82 -0.68 -15.19 3.59
N PHE A 83 -1.28 -16.26 3.04
CA PHE A 83 -2.58 -16.76 3.44
C PHE A 83 -2.54 -18.27 3.64
N PRO A 84 -3.32 -18.83 4.57
CA PRO A 84 -3.30 -20.27 4.84
C PRO A 84 -3.94 -21.11 3.73
N ASN A 85 -4.82 -20.51 2.92
CA ASN A 85 -5.50 -21.16 1.80
C ASN A 85 -6.21 -20.13 0.89
N TYR A 86 -6.64 -20.56 -0.29
CA TYR A 86 -7.31 -19.71 -1.27
C TYR A 86 -8.63 -19.10 -0.77
N LEU A 87 -9.34 -19.78 0.14
CA LEU A 87 -10.58 -19.23 0.70
C LEU A 87 -10.29 -17.99 1.55
N ALA A 88 -9.28 -18.05 2.41
CA ALA A 88 -8.84 -16.90 3.23
C ALA A 88 -8.35 -15.75 2.34
N PHE A 89 -7.55 -16.05 1.31
CA PHE A 89 -7.09 -15.06 0.34
C PHE A 89 -8.25 -14.37 -0.38
N TRP A 90 -9.24 -15.14 -0.84
CA TRP A 90 -10.40 -14.59 -1.54
C TRP A 90 -11.29 -13.74 -0.62
N GLN A 91 -11.49 -14.17 0.63
CA GLN A 91 -12.24 -13.41 1.62
C GLN A 91 -11.59 -12.04 1.87
N ALA A 92 -10.26 -12.02 2.07
CA ALA A 92 -9.51 -10.77 2.24
C ALA A 92 -9.54 -9.89 0.98
N THR A 93 -9.49 -10.51 -0.20
CA THR A 93 -9.60 -9.81 -1.48
C THR A 93 -10.94 -9.14 -1.63
N ARG A 94 -12.05 -9.87 -1.46
CA ARG A 94 -13.41 -9.40 -1.80
C ARG A 94 -13.88 -8.19 -0.98
N THR A 95 -13.42 -8.01 0.25
CA THR A 95 -13.94 -7.00 1.19
C THR A 95 -13.27 -5.63 1.11
N GLY A 96 -12.42 -5.38 0.10
CA GLY A 96 -11.71 -4.11 -0.08
C GLY A 96 -10.23 -4.17 0.29
N SER A 97 -9.60 -5.32 0.00
CA SER A 97 -8.18 -5.67 0.15
C SER A 97 -7.36 -4.89 1.19
N PRO A 98 -6.95 -5.52 2.30
CA PRO A 98 -6.08 -4.90 3.30
C PRO A 98 -4.61 -4.80 2.86
N PHE A 99 -4.35 -4.84 1.55
CA PHE A 99 -3.01 -4.90 0.97
C PHE A 99 -2.88 -4.00 -0.25
N ASP A 100 -1.68 -3.50 -0.47
CA ASP A 100 -1.38 -2.40 -1.39
C ASP A 100 -0.94 -2.90 -2.77
N ILE A 101 -0.30 -4.08 -2.80
CA ILE A 101 0.24 -4.72 -3.99
C ILE A 101 -0.23 -6.18 -3.99
N ALA A 102 -0.57 -6.72 -5.16
CA ALA A 102 -0.97 -8.13 -5.29
C ALA A 102 -0.36 -8.76 -6.54
N LEU A 103 0.06 -10.01 -6.40
CA LEU A 103 0.41 -10.89 -7.52
C LEU A 103 -0.76 -11.82 -7.79
N ASP A 104 -1.57 -11.52 -8.80
CA ASP A 104 -2.80 -12.27 -9.06
C ASP A 104 -2.79 -13.03 -10.38
N ALA A 105 -3.61 -14.07 -10.44
CA ALA A 105 -4.05 -14.67 -11.69
C ALA A 105 -4.97 -13.71 -12.47
N ALA A 106 -5.12 -13.96 -13.77
CA ALA A 106 -5.89 -13.07 -14.66
C ALA A 106 -7.36 -12.84 -14.21
N PRO A 107 -8.13 -13.86 -13.78
CA PRO A 107 -9.52 -13.64 -13.35
C PRO A 107 -9.61 -12.76 -12.09
N THR A 108 -8.73 -12.98 -11.12
CA THR A 108 -8.68 -12.18 -9.89
C THR A 108 -8.26 -10.75 -10.19
N THR A 109 -7.30 -10.55 -11.09
CA THR A 109 -6.88 -9.23 -11.56
C THR A 109 -8.05 -8.47 -12.19
N ASP A 110 -8.79 -9.09 -13.11
CA ASP A 110 -9.95 -8.48 -13.76
C ASP A 110 -11.04 -8.10 -12.75
N PHE A 111 -11.33 -8.98 -11.79
CA PHE A 111 -12.26 -8.68 -10.70
C PHE A 111 -11.86 -7.43 -9.92
N ARG A 112 -10.58 -7.29 -9.55
CA ARG A 112 -10.07 -6.11 -8.83
C ARG A 112 -10.16 -4.83 -9.65
N VAL A 113 -9.78 -4.89 -10.93
CA VAL A 113 -9.85 -3.72 -11.81
C VAL A 113 -11.29 -3.23 -11.91
N GLN A 114 -12.24 -4.14 -12.14
CA GLN A 114 -13.65 -3.79 -12.34
C GLN A 114 -14.37 -3.39 -11.05
N ARG A 115 -14.02 -3.99 -9.91
CA ARG A 115 -14.81 -3.86 -8.66
C ARG A 115 -14.12 -3.08 -7.56
N GLN A 116 -12.81 -2.89 -7.64
CA GLN A 116 -11.99 -2.35 -6.56
C GLN A 116 -11.05 -1.22 -7.02
N HIS A 117 -11.10 -0.84 -8.30
CA HIS A 117 -10.31 0.25 -8.88
C HIS A 117 -8.78 0.03 -8.79
N TRP A 118 -8.36 -1.24 -8.86
CA TRP A 118 -6.94 -1.57 -8.92
C TRP A 118 -6.33 -1.20 -10.27
N HIS A 119 -5.03 -0.89 -10.25
CA HIS A 119 -4.26 -0.58 -11.45
C HIS A 119 -3.20 -1.65 -11.71
N VAL A 120 -3.18 -2.19 -12.95
CA VAL A 120 -2.20 -3.20 -13.35
C VAL A 120 -0.90 -2.51 -13.74
N ILE A 121 0.16 -2.74 -12.96
CA ILE A 121 1.48 -2.12 -13.17
C ILE A 121 2.46 -3.02 -13.96
N ALA A 122 2.23 -4.33 -13.94
CA ALA A 122 3.11 -5.30 -14.58
C ALA A 122 2.34 -6.59 -14.93
N LYS A 123 2.85 -7.31 -15.92
CA LYS A 123 2.41 -8.65 -16.28
C LYS A 123 3.65 -9.53 -16.43
N LEU A 124 3.65 -10.70 -15.79
CA LEU A 124 4.67 -11.70 -16.03
C LEU A 124 4.57 -12.21 -17.46
N SER A 125 5.67 -12.22 -18.19
CA SER A 125 5.74 -12.75 -19.56
C SER A 125 5.46 -14.25 -19.56
N GLY A 126 4.64 -14.72 -20.50
CA GLY A 126 4.32 -16.13 -20.66
C GLY A 126 2.91 -16.36 -21.17
N THR A 127 2.61 -17.61 -21.48
CA THR A 127 1.26 -18.07 -21.87
C THR A 127 0.72 -18.96 -20.76
N VAL A 128 -0.48 -18.62 -20.27
CA VAL A 128 -1.22 -19.49 -19.35
C VAL A 128 -2.07 -20.44 -20.19
N THR A 129 -1.92 -21.74 -19.96
CA THR A 129 -2.71 -22.79 -20.61
C THR A 129 -3.49 -23.58 -19.56
N GLN A 130 -4.74 -23.92 -19.87
CA GLN A 130 -5.51 -24.88 -19.09
C GLN A 130 -5.57 -26.19 -19.85
N SER A 131 -5.29 -27.29 -19.15
CA SER A 131 -5.30 -28.63 -19.72
C SER A 131 -6.39 -29.45 -19.07
N LEU A 132 -7.18 -30.15 -19.90
CA LEU A 132 -8.03 -31.22 -19.44
C LEU A 132 -7.19 -32.50 -19.36
N VAL A 133 -7.19 -33.14 -18.20
CA VAL A 133 -6.42 -34.38 -17.96
C VAL A 133 -7.38 -35.51 -17.63
N THR A 134 -7.13 -36.69 -18.18
CA THR A 134 -7.89 -37.90 -17.88
C THR A 134 -7.03 -38.95 -17.19
N GLY A 135 -7.67 -39.91 -16.53
CA GLY A 135 -6.98 -41.01 -15.88
C GLY A 135 -6.38 -41.99 -16.90
N PRO A 136 -5.34 -42.76 -16.52
CA PRO A 136 -4.64 -43.65 -17.44
C PRO A 136 -5.53 -44.74 -18.06
N ASN A 137 -6.60 -45.12 -17.37
CA ASN A 137 -7.56 -46.13 -17.82
C ASN A 137 -8.80 -45.53 -18.51
N ASN A 138 -8.79 -44.22 -18.77
CA ASN A 138 -9.93 -43.49 -19.33
C ASN A 138 -9.42 -42.59 -20.47
N ALA A 139 -9.05 -43.24 -21.58
CA ALA A 139 -8.64 -42.56 -22.79
C ALA A 139 -9.85 -41.80 -23.35
N VAL A 140 -9.73 -40.48 -23.43
CA VAL A 140 -10.68 -39.58 -24.08
C VAL A 140 -9.90 -38.92 -25.20
N LEU A 141 -10.30 -39.18 -26.45
CA LEU A 141 -9.61 -38.65 -27.62
C LEU A 141 -10.33 -37.41 -28.16
N ASP A 142 -11.65 -37.33 -27.94
CA ASP A 142 -12.47 -36.19 -28.30
C ASP A 142 -13.27 -35.65 -27.10
N PRO A 143 -13.38 -34.32 -26.91
CA PRO A 143 -14.16 -33.72 -25.82
C PRO A 143 -15.62 -34.17 -25.76
N SER A 144 -16.24 -34.57 -26.88
CA SER A 144 -17.63 -35.06 -26.90
C SER A 144 -17.81 -36.37 -26.12
N GLU A 145 -16.75 -37.15 -25.91
CA GLU A 145 -16.80 -38.37 -25.10
C GLU A 145 -17.01 -38.09 -23.60
N LEU A 146 -16.85 -36.83 -23.18
CA LEU A 146 -17.11 -36.36 -21.82
C LEU A 146 -18.60 -36.13 -21.53
N ILE A 147 -19.46 -36.19 -22.55
CA ILE A 147 -20.91 -36.06 -22.36
C ILE A 147 -21.36 -37.12 -21.35
N ASN A 148 -22.10 -36.68 -20.32
CA ASN A 148 -22.56 -37.51 -19.20
C ASN A 148 -21.44 -38.15 -18.35
N LYS A 149 -20.19 -37.70 -18.45
CA LYS A 149 -19.09 -38.09 -17.54
C LYS A 149 -19.01 -37.14 -16.36
N LYS A 150 -18.46 -37.65 -15.25
CA LYS A 150 -18.10 -36.80 -14.10
C LYS A 150 -16.83 -36.02 -14.45
N ILE A 151 -16.91 -34.70 -14.35
CA ILE A 151 -15.77 -33.81 -14.59
C ILE A 151 -15.44 -33.12 -13.27
N ALA A 152 -14.18 -33.22 -12.85
CA ALA A 152 -13.66 -32.43 -11.74
C ALA A 152 -13.18 -31.09 -12.29
N VAL A 153 -13.68 -30.00 -11.71
CA VAL A 153 -13.29 -28.63 -12.04
C VAL A 153 -12.89 -27.91 -10.76
N GLN A 154 -12.16 -26.81 -10.89
CA GLN A 154 -11.92 -25.93 -9.75
C GLN A 154 -13.26 -25.43 -9.19
N PRO A 155 -13.44 -25.43 -7.85
CA PRO A 155 -14.68 -24.98 -7.23
C PRO A 155 -14.90 -23.48 -7.48
N SER A 156 -16.16 -23.07 -7.53
CA SER A 156 -16.53 -21.65 -7.64
C SER A 156 -16.38 -20.95 -6.28
N PRO A 157 -15.87 -19.70 -6.23
CA PRO A 157 -15.30 -18.96 -7.36
C PRO A 157 -13.91 -19.52 -7.71
N SER A 158 -13.68 -19.81 -9.00
CA SER A 158 -12.35 -20.13 -9.49
C SER A 158 -11.56 -18.81 -9.51
N VAL A 159 -10.73 -18.64 -8.49
CA VAL A 159 -9.86 -17.47 -8.24
C VAL A 159 -8.38 -17.82 -8.46
N SER A 160 -8.15 -18.97 -9.08
CA SER A 160 -6.85 -19.57 -9.39
C SER A 160 -6.35 -19.13 -10.76
#